data_AF-A0A9W8RUW7-F1
#
_entry.id   AF-A0A9W8RUW7-F1
#
_cell.length_a   1.000
_cell.length_b   1.000
_cell.length_c   1.000
_cell.angle_alpha   90.00
_cell.angle_beta   90.00
_cell.angle_gamma   90.00
#
_symmetry.space_group_name_H-M   'P 1'
#
loop_
_entity.id
_entity.type
_entity.pdbx_description
1 polymer ?
#
loop_
_entity_poly.entity_id
_entity_poly.type
_entity_poly.pdbx_seq_one_letter_code
_entity_poly.pdbx_strand_id
1 'polypeptide(L)'
;MTSQLQDVATVATPVAQQDIVFHVTADYNISYWSSKTQDETQGEQYNSDNLKVEGNYIYVNRDLPILAAVAYKNGSNQDVVRVFYVGQSDLTLRELRRIGPPGSKWSHGQVLNGKEYDIAPKSGLTANVVETNNQVQLKVFYQKKTDKLNVSYSVLAVDKTWRVQDDWSNRANVTN
;
A
#
# COMPACT_ATOMS: atom_id res chain seq x y z
N MET A 1 20.04 22.80 1.05
CA MET A 1 18.78 22.03 1.12
C MET A 1 19.13 20.58 0.90
N THR A 2 19.01 19.73 1.92
CA THR A 2 19.22 18.28 1.80
C THR A 2 18.07 17.71 0.96
N SER A 3 18.37 17.05 -0.17
CA SER A 3 17.33 16.37 -0.95
C SER A 3 16.67 15.34 -0.04
N GLN A 4 15.38 15.50 0.23
CA GLN A 4 14.66 14.53 1.01
C GLN A 4 14.62 13.21 0.22
N LEU A 5 14.93 12.11 0.90
CA LEU A 5 14.91 10.77 0.31
C LEU A 5 13.48 10.48 -0.17
N GLN A 6 13.36 10.19 -1.47
CA GLN A 6 12.14 9.74 -2.10
C GLN A 6 12.00 8.25 -1.85
N ASP A 7 10.87 7.83 -1.28
CA ASP A 7 10.62 6.42 -0.97
C ASP A 7 10.04 5.68 -2.17
N VAL A 8 10.32 4.37 -2.24
CA VAL A 8 9.93 3.50 -3.35
C VAL A 8 9.41 2.17 -2.80
N ALA A 9 8.29 1.69 -3.34
CA ALA A 9 7.80 0.34 -3.08
C ALA A 9 7.41 -0.34 -4.39
N THR A 10 7.54 -1.66 -4.43
CA THR A 10 7.20 -2.45 -5.62
C THR A 10 6.26 -3.59 -5.27
N VAL A 11 5.46 -4.00 -6.25
CA VAL A 11 4.62 -5.20 -6.18
C VAL A 11 4.62 -5.90 -7.53
N ALA A 12 4.49 -7.22 -7.51
CA ALA A 12 4.15 -8.02 -8.68
C ALA A 12 2.72 -8.53 -8.52
N THR A 13 1.85 -8.24 -9.49
CA THR A 13 0.45 -8.65 -9.39
C THR A 13 0.27 -10.12 -9.85
N PRO A 14 -0.43 -10.95 -9.05
CA PRO A 14 -0.46 -12.40 -9.31
C PRO A 14 -1.34 -12.84 -10.49
N VAL A 15 -2.34 -12.05 -10.90
CA VAL A 15 -3.26 -12.40 -12.00
C VAL A 15 -2.80 -11.78 -13.31
N ALA A 16 -2.63 -10.46 -13.35
CA ALA A 16 -2.20 -9.76 -14.56
C ALA A 16 -0.71 -9.91 -14.84
N GLN A 17 0.08 -10.42 -13.89
CA GLN A 17 1.52 -10.57 -14.05
C GLN A 17 2.12 -9.21 -14.42
N GLN A 18 1.85 -8.20 -13.59
CA GLN A 18 2.33 -6.84 -13.83
C GLN A 18 3.18 -6.38 -12.64
N ASP A 19 4.37 -5.87 -12.94
CA ASP A 19 5.19 -5.20 -11.95
C ASP A 19 4.75 -3.74 -11.85
N ILE A 20 4.58 -3.28 -10.62
CA ILE A 20 4.19 -1.89 -10.34
C ILE A 20 5.18 -1.33 -9.34
N VAL A 21 5.82 -0.22 -9.72
CA VAL A 21 6.74 0.54 -8.88
C VAL A 21 6.04 1.83 -8.48
N PHE A 22 5.84 2.03 -7.19
CA PHE A 22 5.34 3.26 -6.61
C PHE A 22 6.51 4.09 -6.11
N HIS A 23 6.45 5.41 -6.30
CA HIS A 23 7.43 6.31 -5.73
C HIS A 23 6.80 7.61 -5.27
N VAL A 24 7.43 8.23 -4.26
CA VAL A 24 7.12 9.60 -3.88
C VAL A 24 7.92 10.56 -4.75
N THR A 25 7.23 11.49 -5.42
CA THR A 25 7.85 12.53 -6.24
C THR A 25 8.44 13.65 -5.40
N ALA A 26 9.20 14.56 -6.03
CA ALA A 26 9.72 15.77 -5.38
C ALA A 26 8.61 16.69 -4.85
N ASP A 27 7.41 16.63 -5.44
CA ASP A 27 6.24 17.40 -5.02
C ASP A 27 5.40 16.67 -3.97
N TYR A 28 5.92 15.57 -3.40
CA TYR A 28 5.28 14.74 -2.38
C TYR A 28 3.97 14.08 -2.84
N ASN A 29 3.74 13.94 -4.14
CA ASN A 29 2.66 13.10 -4.65
C ASN A 29 3.18 11.68 -4.93
N ILE A 30 2.26 10.71 -4.96
CA ILE A 30 2.58 9.33 -5.33
C ILE A 30 2.39 9.19 -6.85
N SER A 31 3.43 8.75 -7.55
CA SER A 31 3.30 8.26 -8.93
C SER A 31 3.68 6.79 -8.99
N TYR A 32 3.31 6.14 -10.09
CA TYR A 32 3.64 4.75 -10.31
C TYR A 32 3.99 4.46 -11.77
N TRP A 33 4.87 3.47 -11.94
CA TRP A 33 5.16 2.86 -13.21
C TRP A 33 4.65 1.43 -13.22
N SER A 34 4.07 1.00 -14.33
CA SER A 34 3.57 -0.36 -14.49
C SER A 34 4.16 -1.01 -15.73
N SER A 35 4.68 -2.22 -15.59
CA SER A 35 5.25 -2.97 -16.69
C SER A 35 4.18 -3.30 -17.73
N LYS A 36 4.59 -3.34 -19.01
CA LYS A 36 3.74 -3.82 -20.12
C LYS A 36 3.84 -5.33 -20.31
N THR A 37 4.94 -5.91 -19.85
CA THR A 37 5.32 -7.31 -19.89
C THR A 37 6.15 -7.62 -18.65
N GLN A 38 6.15 -8.85 -18.16
CA GLN A 38 7.09 -9.28 -17.10
C GLN A 38 8.47 -9.63 -17.65
N ASP A 39 8.57 -9.81 -18.96
CA ASP A 39 9.80 -10.21 -19.61
C ASP A 39 10.63 -8.97 -19.93
N GLU A 40 11.53 -8.62 -19.01
CA GLU A 40 12.45 -7.48 -19.17
C GLU A 40 13.39 -7.63 -20.38
N THR A 41 13.51 -8.81 -20.99
CA THR A 41 14.30 -8.99 -22.23
C THR A 41 13.66 -8.30 -23.44
N GLN A 42 12.36 -7.99 -23.38
CA GLN A 42 11.65 -7.26 -24.43
C GLN A 42 12.00 -5.77 -24.44
N GLY A 43 12.60 -5.23 -23.36
CA GLY A 43 13.04 -3.84 -23.28
C GLY A 43 11.90 -2.81 -23.38
N GLU A 44 10.67 -3.22 -23.07
CA GLU A 44 9.49 -2.37 -23.15
C GLU A 44 9.50 -1.29 -22.07
N GLN A 45 9.28 -0.04 -22.48
CA GLN A 45 9.16 1.05 -21.53
C GLN A 45 7.87 0.92 -20.70
N TYR A 46 8.02 1.07 -19.38
CA TYR A 46 6.90 1.08 -18.45
C TYR A 46 5.95 2.25 -18.73
N ASN A 47 4.64 2.03 -18.54
CA ASN A 47 3.69 3.13 -18.50
C ASN A 47 3.84 3.87 -17.17
N SER A 48 3.71 5.20 -17.17
CA SER A 48 3.78 6.04 -15.97
C SER A 48 2.49 6.82 -15.75
N ASP A 49 2.03 6.92 -14.51
CA ASP A 49 0.92 7.81 -14.16
C ASP A 49 1.05 8.29 -12.71
N ASN A 50 0.36 9.39 -12.40
CA ASN A 50 0.22 9.87 -11.03
C ASN A 50 -0.97 9.18 -10.37
N LEU A 51 -0.80 8.74 -9.13
CA LEU A 51 -1.87 8.09 -8.40
C LEU A 51 -2.94 9.12 -8.04
N LYS A 52 -4.16 8.88 -8.52
CA LYS A 52 -5.33 9.72 -8.29
C LYS A 52 -6.50 8.93 -7.74
N VAL A 53 -7.21 9.50 -6.78
CA VAL A 53 -8.54 9.04 -6.36
C VAL A 53 -9.53 10.16 -6.68
N GLU A 54 -10.60 9.82 -7.43
CA GLU A 54 -11.62 10.79 -7.85
C GLU A 54 -11.05 12.01 -8.59
N GLY A 55 -9.95 11.82 -9.32
CA GLY A 55 -9.26 12.87 -10.08
C GLY A 55 -8.25 13.69 -9.26
N ASN A 56 -8.22 13.53 -7.93
CA ASN A 56 -7.31 14.25 -7.04
C ASN A 56 -6.00 13.48 -6.84
N TYR A 57 -4.87 14.18 -6.91
CA TYR A 57 -3.56 13.62 -6.57
C TYR A 57 -3.49 13.20 -5.11
N ILE A 58 -2.81 12.09 -4.85
CA ILE A 58 -2.52 11.67 -3.48
C ILE A 58 -1.17 12.23 -3.03
N TYR A 59 -1.20 12.98 -1.93
CA TYR A 59 -0.01 13.55 -1.30
C TYR A 59 0.35 12.79 -0.03
N VAL A 60 1.65 12.60 0.18
CA VAL A 60 2.22 12.05 1.41
C VAL A 60 2.67 13.16 2.36
N ASN A 61 2.96 12.78 3.60
CA ASN A 61 3.52 13.69 4.59
C ASN A 61 4.89 14.23 4.15
N ARG A 62 5.11 15.53 4.28
CA ARG A 62 6.39 16.16 3.92
C ARG A 62 7.50 15.86 4.91
N ASP A 63 7.20 15.59 6.18
CA ASP A 63 8.22 15.28 7.18
C ASP A 63 8.53 13.77 7.21
N LEU A 64 7.60 12.95 6.70
CA LEU A 64 7.74 11.49 6.62
C LEU A 64 7.19 10.93 5.29
N PRO A 65 7.89 11.17 4.15
CA PRO A 65 7.41 10.85 2.81
C PRO A 65 7.65 9.38 2.44
N ILE A 66 7.06 8.46 3.21
CA ILE A 66 7.24 7.01 3.06
C ILE A 66 5.96 6.32 2.60
N LEU A 67 6.12 5.21 1.89
CA LEU A 67 5.03 4.36 1.42
C LEU A 67 5.41 2.87 1.45
N ALA A 68 4.42 2.00 1.41
CA ALA A 68 4.58 0.56 1.26
C ALA A 68 3.46 0.02 0.38
N ALA A 69 3.67 -1.11 -0.28
CA ALA A 69 2.66 -1.69 -1.15
C ALA A 69 2.64 -3.22 -1.05
N VAL A 70 1.47 -3.80 -1.30
CA VAL A 70 1.27 -5.26 -1.45
C VAL A 70 0.30 -5.54 -2.58
N ALA A 71 0.50 -6.66 -3.26
CA ALA A 71 -0.45 -7.20 -4.23
C ALA A 71 -0.82 -8.63 -3.87
N TYR A 72 -2.08 -8.98 -4.08
CA TYR A 72 -2.59 -10.34 -3.89
C TYR A 72 -3.79 -10.58 -4.80
N LYS A 73 -4.15 -11.84 -4.96
CA LYS A 73 -5.34 -12.26 -5.69
C LYS A 73 -6.52 -12.33 -4.74
N ASN A 74 -7.64 -11.66 -5.04
CA ASN A 74 -8.92 -12.00 -4.43
C ASN A 74 -9.49 -13.24 -5.11
N GLY A 75 -10.46 -13.92 -4.53
CA GLY A 75 -11.03 -15.13 -5.14
C GLY A 75 -12.27 -14.88 -6.00
N SER A 76 -12.48 -13.64 -6.44
CA SER A 76 -13.03 -13.38 -7.77
C SER A 76 -11.96 -13.48 -8.87
N ASN A 77 -10.77 -13.98 -8.55
CA ASN A 77 -9.61 -14.09 -9.42
C ASN A 77 -9.18 -12.74 -10.01
N GLN A 78 -9.24 -11.69 -9.20
CA GLN A 78 -8.79 -10.34 -9.57
C GLN A 78 -7.57 -9.95 -8.75
N ASP A 79 -6.68 -9.20 -9.39
CA ASP A 79 -5.63 -8.50 -8.67
C ASP A 79 -6.22 -7.50 -7.70
N VAL A 80 -5.61 -7.44 -6.53
CA VAL A 80 -5.85 -6.43 -5.52
C VAL A 80 -4.52 -5.85 -5.13
N VAL A 81 -4.37 -4.54 -5.35
CA VAL A 81 -3.19 -3.78 -4.93
C VAL A 81 -3.58 -2.85 -3.80
N ARG A 82 -2.75 -2.83 -2.75
CA ARG A 82 -2.86 -1.90 -1.63
C ARG A 82 -1.59 -1.07 -1.57
N VAL A 83 -1.76 0.25 -1.42
CA VAL A 83 -0.66 1.17 -1.14
C VAL A 83 -0.95 1.83 0.20
N PHE A 84 0.00 1.73 1.11
CA PHE A 84 -0.02 2.35 2.42
C PHE A 84 0.95 3.51 2.44
N TYR A 85 0.56 4.62 3.05
CA TYR A 85 1.37 5.83 3.08
C TYR A 85 1.05 6.66 4.33
N VAL A 86 1.89 7.66 4.62
CA VAL A 86 1.64 8.62 5.70
C VAL A 86 0.89 9.83 5.15
N GLY A 87 -0.23 10.20 5.77
CA GLY A 87 -1.12 11.28 5.32
C GLY A 87 -0.45 12.65 5.19
N GLN A 88 -0.89 13.46 4.24
CA GLN A 88 -0.30 14.77 3.95
C GLN A 88 -0.21 15.70 5.16
N SER A 89 -1.28 15.78 5.96
CA SER A 89 -1.44 16.78 7.02
C SER A 89 -1.10 16.24 8.42
N ASP A 90 -0.97 14.93 8.57
CA ASP A 90 -0.84 14.26 9.86
C ASP A 90 0.05 13.00 9.76
N LEU A 91 0.63 12.57 10.87
CA LEU A 91 1.42 11.32 10.91
C LEU A 91 0.49 10.10 11.07
N THR A 92 -0.49 9.98 10.18
CA THR A 92 -1.47 8.89 10.18
C THR A 92 -1.25 7.95 9.02
N LEU A 93 -1.48 6.65 9.25
CA LEU A 93 -1.45 5.64 8.21
C LEU A 93 -2.70 5.79 7.33
N ARG A 94 -2.49 5.78 6.02
CA ARG A 94 -3.54 5.85 5.00
C ARG A 94 -3.37 4.71 4.01
N GLU A 95 -4.47 4.31 3.40
CA GLU A 95 -4.57 3.20 2.44
C GLU A 95 -5.26 3.67 1.16
N LEU A 96 -4.70 3.20 0.04
CA LEU A 96 -5.28 3.23 -1.29
C LEU A 96 -5.46 1.79 -1.78
N ARG A 97 -6.49 1.58 -2.59
CA ARG A 97 -6.88 0.26 -3.09
C ARG A 97 -7.17 0.32 -4.58
N ARG A 98 -6.63 -0.64 -5.33
CA ARG A 98 -7.04 -0.98 -6.70
C ARG A 98 -7.51 -2.42 -6.73
N ILE A 99 -8.65 -2.69 -7.36
CA ILE A 99 -9.19 -4.04 -7.59
C ILE A 99 -9.43 -4.21 -9.08
N GLY A 100 -9.00 -5.33 -9.66
CA GLY A 100 -9.25 -5.67 -11.06
C GLY A 100 -8.02 -5.54 -11.95
N PRO A 101 -8.21 -5.62 -13.29
CA PRO A 101 -7.12 -5.58 -14.26
C PRO A 101 -6.35 -4.24 -14.25
N PRO A 102 -5.17 -4.18 -14.90
CA PRO A 102 -4.46 -2.92 -15.16
C PRO A 102 -5.39 -1.82 -15.68
N GLY A 103 -5.23 -0.60 -15.17
CA GLY A 103 -6.10 0.55 -15.49
C GLY A 103 -7.39 0.67 -14.66
N SER A 104 -7.68 -0.28 -13.76
CA SER A 104 -8.80 -0.14 -12.81
C SER A 104 -8.60 1.06 -11.89
N LYS A 105 -9.71 1.71 -11.51
CA LYS A 105 -9.70 2.91 -10.67
C LYS A 105 -9.15 2.63 -9.27
N TRP A 106 -8.41 3.60 -8.74
CA TRP A 106 -8.01 3.66 -7.35
C TRP A 106 -9.14 4.20 -6.47
N SER A 107 -9.20 3.72 -5.23
CA SER A 107 -10.11 4.20 -4.20
C SER A 107 -9.41 4.27 -2.85
N HIS A 108 -9.97 5.03 -1.91
CA HIS A 108 -9.51 5.05 -0.53
C HIS A 108 -9.90 3.77 0.22
N GLY A 109 -9.01 3.30 1.08
CA GLY A 109 -9.35 2.29 2.09
C GLY A 109 -10.38 2.85 3.07
N GLN A 110 -11.54 2.20 3.19
CA GLN A 110 -12.64 2.73 4.00
C GLN A 110 -12.38 2.62 5.50
N VAL A 111 -11.85 1.46 5.95
CA VAL A 111 -11.74 1.17 7.38
C VAL A 111 -10.41 1.64 7.96
N LEU A 112 -9.29 1.42 7.28
CA LEU A 112 -7.97 1.86 7.75
C LEU A 112 -7.93 3.38 7.92
N ASN A 113 -8.45 4.12 6.93
CA ASN A 113 -8.35 5.58 6.90
C ASN A 113 -9.22 6.27 7.97
N GLY A 114 -10.18 5.55 8.57
CA GLY A 114 -10.98 6.07 9.68
C GLY A 114 -10.30 5.93 11.05
N LYS A 115 -9.10 5.36 11.12
CA LYS A 115 -8.41 5.08 12.38
C LYS A 115 -7.26 6.05 12.62
N GLU A 116 -6.98 6.26 13.91
CA GLU A 116 -5.83 7.03 14.35
C GLU A 116 -4.62 6.13 14.57
N TYR A 117 -3.45 6.67 14.22
CA TYR A 117 -2.17 5.99 14.36
C TYR A 117 -1.17 6.95 14.95
N ASP A 118 -0.31 6.44 15.83
CA ASP A 118 0.72 7.23 16.51
C ASP A 118 2.09 6.94 15.91
N ILE A 119 2.24 7.19 14.59
CA ILE A 119 3.47 6.91 13.85
C ILE A 119 4.59 7.85 14.34
N ALA A 120 5.80 7.30 14.51
CA ALA A 120 6.98 8.09 14.84
C ALA A 120 7.40 8.97 13.65
N PRO A 121 7.85 10.22 13.85
CA PRO A 121 8.30 11.11 12.77
C PRO A 121 9.50 10.59 11.94
N LYS A 122 10.16 9.51 12.39
CA LYS A 122 11.29 8.86 11.70
C LYS A 122 11.04 7.38 11.43
N SER A 123 9.77 6.96 11.46
CA SER A 123 9.39 5.58 11.23
C SER A 123 9.79 5.11 9.82
N GLY A 124 10.11 3.82 9.66
CA GLY A 124 9.96 3.15 8.37
C GLY A 124 8.52 2.69 8.15
N LEU A 125 8.20 2.26 6.94
CA LEU A 125 6.91 1.64 6.61
C LEU A 125 7.16 0.43 5.71
N THR A 126 6.56 -0.71 6.05
CA THR A 126 6.57 -1.89 5.19
C THR A 126 5.29 -2.67 5.36
N ALA A 127 4.92 -3.45 4.35
CA ALA A 127 3.68 -4.21 4.38
C ALA A 127 3.89 -5.60 3.78
N ASN A 128 3.17 -6.57 4.32
CA ASN A 128 3.16 -7.95 3.86
C ASN A 128 1.72 -8.46 3.72
N VAL A 129 1.55 -9.40 2.81
CA VAL A 129 0.35 -10.22 2.71
C VAL A 129 0.75 -11.67 2.96
N VAL A 130 -0.02 -12.37 3.80
CA VAL A 130 0.21 -13.79 4.08
C VAL A 130 -1.11 -14.54 3.95
N GLU A 131 -1.07 -15.67 3.27
CA GLU A 131 -2.19 -16.60 3.18
C GLU A 131 -2.00 -17.72 4.20
N THR A 132 -2.98 -17.89 5.10
CA THR A 132 -2.96 -18.92 6.15
C THR A 132 -4.34 -19.57 6.25
N ASN A 133 -4.43 -20.90 6.11
CA ASN A 133 -5.65 -21.68 6.43
C ASN A 133 -6.97 -21.06 5.94
N ASN A 134 -7.04 -20.67 4.66
CA ASN A 134 -8.19 -19.99 4.01
C ASN A 134 -8.46 -18.54 4.47
N GLN A 135 -7.46 -17.86 4.99
CA GLN A 135 -7.51 -16.43 5.32
C GLN A 135 -6.32 -15.72 4.68
N VAL A 136 -6.56 -14.53 4.15
CA VAL A 136 -5.48 -13.63 3.72
C VAL A 136 -5.34 -12.56 4.78
N GLN A 137 -4.15 -12.41 5.35
CA GLN A 137 -3.85 -11.36 6.32
C GLN A 137 -2.98 -10.30 5.68
N LEU A 138 -3.45 -9.05 5.69
CA LEU A 138 -2.66 -7.87 5.41
C LEU A 138 -1.99 -7.42 6.70
N LYS A 139 -0.71 -7.07 6.64
CA LYS A 139 0.07 -6.59 7.79
C LYS A 139 0.88 -5.39 7.36
N VAL A 140 0.78 -4.30 8.10
CA VAL A 140 1.51 -3.06 7.89
C VAL A 140 2.32 -2.77 9.14
N PHE A 141 3.63 -2.67 9.00
CA PHE A 141 4.57 -2.49 10.08
C PHE A 141 5.13 -1.08 10.08
N TYR A 142 5.15 -0.47 11.25
CA TYR A 142 5.66 0.87 11.47
C TYR A 142 6.10 1.04 12.92
N GLN A 143 6.93 2.05 13.17
CA GLN A 143 7.36 2.43 14.50
C GLN A 143 6.42 3.47 15.10
N LYS A 144 6.01 3.26 16.35
CA LYS A 144 5.23 4.25 17.11
C LYS A 144 6.14 5.30 17.75
N LYS A 145 5.58 6.46 18.15
CA LYS A 145 6.34 7.50 18.90
C LYS A 145 7.00 6.99 20.19
N THR A 146 6.53 5.88 20.75
CA THR A 146 7.13 5.18 21.89
C THR A 146 8.35 4.32 21.54
N ASP A 147 8.88 4.45 20.32
CA ASP A 147 10.03 3.71 19.80
C ASP A 147 9.81 2.18 19.69
N LYS A 148 8.53 1.76 19.65
CA LYS A 148 8.14 0.34 19.53
C LYS A 148 7.63 0.02 18.14
N LEU A 149 8.06 -1.11 17.59
CA LEU A 149 7.52 -1.66 16.35
C LEU A 149 6.08 -2.15 16.58
N ASN A 150 5.17 -1.74 15.69
CA ASN A 150 3.75 -2.04 15.74
C ASN A 150 3.31 -2.65 14.40
N VAL A 151 2.28 -3.50 14.45
CA VAL A 151 1.60 -3.99 13.25
C VAL A 151 0.13 -3.59 13.29
N SER A 152 -0.32 -2.96 12.20
CA SER A 152 -1.73 -2.89 11.85
C SER A 152 -2.03 -4.02 10.90
N TYR A 153 -3.10 -4.78 11.12
CA TYR A 153 -3.42 -5.93 10.29
C TYR A 153 -4.91 -6.01 9.97
N SER A 154 -5.25 -6.54 8.79
CA SER A 154 -6.62 -6.87 8.41
C SER A 154 -6.67 -8.35 8.07
N VAL A 155 -7.66 -9.07 8.60
CA VAL A 155 -7.93 -10.47 8.25
C VAL A 155 -9.03 -10.48 7.21
N LEU A 156 -8.66 -10.73 5.97
CA LEU A 156 -9.58 -10.86 4.86
C LEU A 156 -10.15 -12.28 4.90
N ALA A 157 -11.41 -12.41 5.35
CA ALA A 157 -12.13 -13.67 5.25
C ALA A 157 -12.31 -14.03 3.77
N VAL A 158 -11.71 -15.14 3.35
CA VAL A 158 -11.88 -15.74 2.02
C VAL A 158 -13.08 -16.69 2.10
N ASP A 159 -14.25 -16.20 2.53
CA ASP A 159 -15.46 -17.02 2.45
C ASP A 159 -16.00 -17.03 1.00
N LYS A 160 -16.71 -18.11 0.62
CA LYS A 160 -17.30 -18.27 -0.72
C LYS A 160 -18.36 -17.20 -1.05
N THR A 161 -18.77 -16.40 -0.06
CA THR A 161 -19.71 -15.28 -0.17
C THR A 161 -19.03 -13.92 -0.25
N TRP A 162 -17.68 -13.89 -0.25
CA TRP A 162 -16.83 -12.75 -0.57
C TRP A 162 -17.17 -11.45 0.15
N ARG A 163 -17.68 -11.52 1.39
CA ARG A 163 -17.75 -10.32 2.22
C ARG A 163 -16.36 -10.05 2.78
N VAL A 164 -15.60 -9.23 2.07
CA VAL A 164 -14.42 -8.57 2.63
C VAL A 164 -14.91 -7.68 3.77
N GLN A 165 -15.05 -8.23 4.96
CA GLN A 165 -15.06 -7.45 6.18
C GLN A 165 -13.62 -7.06 6.43
N ASP A 166 -13.19 -5.98 5.77
CA ASP A 166 -11.91 -5.33 6.07
C ASP A 166 -12.02 -4.81 7.52
N ASP A 167 -11.60 -5.61 8.50
CA ASP A 167 -11.50 -5.18 9.89
C ASP A 167 -10.03 -5.04 10.27
N TRP A 168 -9.61 -3.78 10.40
CA TRP A 168 -8.23 -3.46 10.76
C TRP A 168 -8.04 -3.51 12.27
N SER A 169 -7.16 -4.35 12.77
CA SER A 169 -6.79 -4.41 14.17
C SER A 169 -5.33 -4.01 14.37
N ASN A 170 -4.98 -3.63 15.60
CA ASN A 170 -3.61 -3.22 15.95
C ASN A 170 -3.03 -4.17 16.99
N ARG A 171 -1.79 -4.62 16.77
CA ARG A 171 -0.98 -5.30 17.79
C ARG A 171 0.28 -4.51 18.06
N ALA A 172 0.39 -3.98 19.27
CA ALA A 172 1.59 -3.30 19.73
C ALA A 172 2.70 -4.29 20.05
N ASN A 173 3.94 -3.83 19.90
CA ASN A 173 5.15 -4.51 20.35
C ASN A 173 5.33 -5.89 19.71
N VAL A 174 5.61 -5.91 18.41
CA VAL A 174 5.67 -7.16 17.64
C VAL A 174 6.95 -7.98 17.85
N THR A 175 7.89 -7.48 18.64
CA THR A 175 9.21 -8.08 18.89
C THR A 175 9.30 -8.84 20.20
N ASN A 176 8.23 -8.88 21.00
CA ASN A 176 8.19 -9.57 22.29
C ASN A 176 7.56 -10.97 22.19
#